data_AF-A0A3N0EUP9-F1
#
_entry.id   AF-A0A3N0EUP9-F1
#
_cell.length_a   1.000
_cell.length_b   1.000
_cell.length_c   1.000
_cell.angle_alpha   90.00
_cell.angle_beta   90.00
_cell.angle_gamma   90.00
#
_symmetry.space_group_name_H-M   'P 1'
#
loop_
_entity.id
_entity.type
_entity.pdbx_description
1 polymer ?
#
loop_
_entity_poly.entity_id
_entity_poly.type
_entity_poly.pdbx_seq_one_letter_code
_entity_poly.pdbx_strand_id
1 'polypeptide(L)' 'MINEEEYDLSIGLICLGLSFIFLYWEIKDWKSTNTKDYMMKSYSINILFGVFTFFMIGIISLFRYFS' A
#
# COMPACT_ATOMS: atom_id res chain seq x y z
N MET A 1 21.93 13.28 14.10
CA MET A 1 21.24 12.03 14.43
C MET A 1 19.79 12.28 14.13
N ILE A 2 19.21 11.59 13.15
CA ILE A 2 17.75 11.59 12.95
C ILE A 2 17.18 10.81 14.14
N ASN A 3 16.17 11.37 14.80
CA ASN A 3 15.54 10.73 15.95
C ASN A 3 14.81 9.46 15.46
N GLU A 4 14.87 8.37 16.22
CA GLU A 4 14.23 7.10 15.80
C GLU A 4 12.73 7.28 15.50
N GLU A 5 12.07 8.18 16.23
CA GLU A 5 10.67 8.56 16.02
C GLU A 5 10.44 9.25 14.66
N GLU A 6 11.30 10.19 14.26
CA GLU A 6 11.17 10.88 12.96
C GLU A 6 11.42 9.92 11.79
N TYR A 7 12.28 8.92 11.99
CA TYR A 7 12.53 7.86 11.03
C TYR A 7 11.30 6.95 10.85
N ASP A 8 10.68 6.52 11.95
CA ASP A 8 9.45 5.72 11.93
C ASP A 8 8.28 6.47 11.27
N LEU A 9 8.13 7.77 11.56
CA LEU A 9 7.14 8.63 10.92
C LEU A 9 7.36 8.69 9.39
N SER A 10 8.60 8.95 8.98
CA SER A 10 8.97 9.08 7.57
C SER A 10 8.70 7.79 6.79
N ILE A 11 9.06 6.63 7.38
CA ILE A 11 8.77 5.32 6.78
C ILE A 11 7.28 5.06 6.71
N GLY A 12 6.53 5.38 7.77
CA GLY A 12 5.08 5.21 7.81
C GLY A 12 4.37 5.99 6.71
N LEU A 13 4.76 7.26 6.54
CA LEU A 13 4.25 8.13 5.48
C LEU A 13 4.59 7.63 4.08
N ILE A 14 5.82 7.16 3.85
CA ILE A 14 6.24 6.60 2.56
C ILE A 14 5.47 5.32 2.25
N CYS A 15 5.32 4.40 3.22
CA CYS A 15 4.55 3.17 3.04
C CYS A 15 3.08 3.46 2.71
N LEU A 16 2.47 4.42 3.41
CA LEU A 16 1.11 4.86 3.11
C LEU A 16 1.00 5.46 1.71
N GLY A 17 1.89 6.39 1.36
CA GLY A 17 1.90 7.00 0.03
C GLY A 17 2.01 5.97 -1.09
N LEU A 18 2.95 5.02 -0.96
CA LEU A 18 3.12 3.94 -1.93
C LEU A 18 1.88 3.04 -2.01
N SER A 19 1.24 2.72 -0.88
CA SER A 19 0.01 1.92 -0.88
C SER A 19 -1.11 2.57 -1.69
N PHE A 20 -1.30 3.90 -1.57
CA PHE A 20 -2.31 4.62 -2.35
C PHE A 20 -1.96 4.67 -3.84
N ILE A 21 -0.69 4.86 -4.18
CA ILE A 21 -0.23 4.87 -5.57
C ILE A 21 -0.49 3.50 -6.20
N PHE A 22 -0.05 2.42 -5.58
CA PHE A 22 -0.29 1.07 -6.10
C PHE A 22 -1.78 0.75 -6.19
N LEU A 23 -2.58 1.11 -5.19
CA LEU A 23 -4.03 0.92 -5.23
C LEU A 23 -4.67 1.65 -6.42
N TYR A 24 -4.27 2.89 -6.68
CA TYR A 24 -4.79 3.68 -7.80
C TYR A 24 -4.44 3.04 -9.15
N TRP A 25 -3.19 2.61 -9.33
CA TRP A 25 -2.76 1.93 -10.54
C TRP A 25 -3.50 0.61 -10.73
N GLU A 26 -3.66 -0.17 -9.66
CA GLU A 26 -4.37 -1.44 -9.67
C GLU A 26 -5.84 -1.28 -10.06
N ILE A 27 -6.54 -0.29 -9.48
CA ILE A 27 -7.93 0.01 -9.83
C ILE A 27 -8.06 0.46 -11.29
N LYS A 28 -7.12 1.28 -11.76
CA LYS A 28 -7.07 1.73 -13.15
C LYS A 28 -6.85 0.55 -14.10
N ASP A 29 -5.94 -0.35 -13.76
CA ASP A 29 -5.62 -1.53 -14.56
C ASP A 29 -6.77 -2.54 -14.57
N TRP A 30 -7.42 -2.74 -13.44
CA TRP A 30 -8.63 -3.54 -13.33
C TRP A 30 -9.76 -3.01 -14.21
N LYS A 31 -9.94 -1.69 -14.27
CA LYS A 31 -10.95 -1.05 -15.14
C LYS A 31 -10.61 -1.18 -16.62
N SER A 32 -9.32 -1.27 -16.96
CA SER A 32 -8.83 -1.45 -18.33
C SER A 32 -8.86 -2.92 -18.79
N THR A 33 -8.80 -3.86 -17.85
CA THR A 33 -8.68 -5.29 -18.16
C THR A 33 -10.04 -5.90 -18.49
N ASN A 34 -10.16 -6.45 -19.70
CA ASN A 34 -11.39 -7.08 -20.19
C ASN A 34 -11.72 -8.30 -19.31
N THR A 35 -12.92 -8.32 -18.73
CA THR A 35 -13.37 -9.16 -17.60
C THR A 35 -13.22 -10.68 -17.70
N LYS A 36 -12.70 -11.22 -18.81
CA LYS A 36 -12.64 -12.66 -19.12
C LYS A 36 -11.35 -13.36 -18.69
N ASP A 37 -10.27 -12.63 -18.39
CA ASP A 37 -9.01 -13.24 -17.96
C ASP A 37 -8.95 -13.44 -16.44
N TYR A 38 -9.36 -14.64 -16.01
CA TYR A 38 -9.32 -15.07 -14.61
C TYR A 38 -7.91 -15.08 -13.99
N MET A 39 -6.87 -15.28 -14.82
CA MET A 39 -5.47 -15.25 -14.36
C MET A 39 -5.04 -13.83 -13.96
N MET A 40 -5.43 -12.79 -14.72
CA MET A 40 -5.11 -11.39 -14.38
C MET A 40 -5.80 -10.96 -13.09
N LYS A 41 -7.06 -11.36 -12.86
CA LYS A 41 -7.77 -11.05 -11.61
C LYS A 41 -7.11 -11.66 -10.37
N SER A 42 -6.57 -12.87 -10.48
CA SER A 42 -5.88 -13.52 -9.34
C SER A 42 -4.58 -12.80 -9.00
N TYR A 43 -3.84 -12.34 -10.01
CA TYR A 43 -2.64 -11.52 -9.80
C TYR A 43 -2.99 -10.16 -9.17
N SER A 44 -4.07 -9.52 -9.63
CA SER A 44 -4.57 -8.28 -9.04
C SER A 44 -4.95 -8.42 -7.57
N ILE A 45 -5.58 -9.54 -7.19
CA ILE A 45 -5.91 -9.82 -5.79
C ILE A 45 -4.65 -9.94 -4.92
N ASN A 46 -3.57 -10.56 -5.42
CA ASN A 46 -2.30 -10.62 -4.70
C ASN A 46 -1.68 -9.23 -4.52
N ILE A 47 -1.73 -8.39 -5.56
CA ILE A 47 -1.25 -7.00 -5.46
C ILE A 47 -2.10 -6.23 -4.43
N LEU A 48 -3.42 -6.36 -4.47
CA LEU A 48 -4.32 -5.72 -3.50
C LEU A 48 -3.99 -6.13 -2.06
N PHE A 49 -3.69 -7.41 -1.83
CA PHE A 49 -3.32 -7.93 -0.51
C PHE A 49 -1.96 -7.38 -0.04
N GLY A 50 -0.99 -7.26 -0.95
CA GLY A 50 0.29 -6.62 -0.67
C GLY A 50 0.13 -5.13 -0.33
N VAL A 51 -0.67 -4.41 -1.10
CA VAL A 51 -1.03 -3.01 -0.86
C VAL A 51 -1.70 -2.84 0.49
N PHE A 52 -2.64 -3.72 0.84
CA PHE A 52 -3.32 -3.70 2.13
C PHE A 52 -2.36 -3.93 3.29
N THR A 53 -1.40 -4.84 3.13
CA THR A 53 -0.36 -5.11 4.13
C THR A 53 0.53 -3.88 4.34
N PHE A 54 0.99 -3.24 3.25
CA PHE A 54 1.76 -1.99 3.30
C PHE A 54 0.99 -0.85 3.97
N PHE A 55 -0.31 -0.75 3.69
CA PHE A 55 -1.19 0.24 4.31
C PHE A 55 -1.28 0.03 5.82
N MET A 56 -1.49 -1.21 6.28
CA MET A 56 -1.55 -1.54 7.70
C MET A 56 -0.22 -1.26 8.42
N ILE A 57 0.91 -1.62 7.81
CA ILE A 57 2.24 -1.31 8.37
C ILE A 57 2.41 0.21 8.53
N GLY A 58 2.06 0.99 7.50
CA GLY A 58 2.13 2.45 7.57
C GLY A 58 1.25 3.05 8.66
N ILE A 59 0.03 2.54 8.86
CA ILE A 59 -0.83 2.94 9.98
C ILE A 59 -0.18 2.61 11.33
N ILE A 60 0.37 1.41 11.49
CA ILE A 60 1.00 0.98 12.76
C ILE A 60 2.21 1.88 13.07
N SER A 61 3.03 2.20 12.08
CA SER A 61 4.16 3.12 12.23
C SER A 61 3.71 4.52 12.65
N LEU A 62 2.63 5.05 12.05
CA LEU A 62 2.06 6.33 12.49
C LEU A 62 1.50 6.25 13.92
N PHE A 63 0.80 5.16 14.26
CA PHE A 63 0.26 4.98 15.61
C PHE A 63 1.35 4.92 16.68
N ARG A 64 2.48 4.27 16.40
CA ARG A 64 3.64 4.24 17.30
C ARG A 64 4.28 5.61 17.49
N TYR A 65 4.22 6.48 16.50
CA TYR A 65 4.77 7.83 16.61
C TYR A 65 3.89 8.75 17.46
N PHE A 66 2.56 8.62 17.35
CA PHE A 66 1.60 9.48 18.07
C PHE A 66 1.19 8.95 19.46
N SER A 67 1.65 7.77 19.85
CA SER A 67 1.38 7.14 21.16
C SER A 67 2.53 7.35 22.13
#